data_AF-A0A7S0ANX0-F1
#
_entry.id   AF-A0A7S0ANX0-F1
#
_cell.length_a   1.000
_cell.length_b   1.000
_cell.length_c   1.000
_cell.angle_alpha   90.00
_cell.angle_beta   90.00
_cell.angle_gamma   90.00
#
_symmetry.space_group_name_H-M   'P 1'
#
loop_
_entity.id
_entity.type
_entity.pdbx_description
1 polymer ?
#
loop_
_entity_poly.entity_id
_entity_poly.type
_entity_poly.pdbx_seq_one_letter_code
_entity_poly.pdbx_strand_id
1 'polypeptide(L)'
;GKMSGSLLAYGIGRIFLEEYVVSSLEGKNEVFGLVETAVAQKPYRTSVLVRLFPFPELVKNLGLSILPPVQLGVFLAATFTHTFPFTLLWTYLGCDTVAHM
;
A
#
# COMPACT_ATOMS: atom_id res chain seq x y z
N GLY A 1 -12.51 8.40 -5.66
CA GLY A 1 -12.49 7.87 -4.28
C GLY A 1 -11.12 7.31 -3.96
N LYS A 2 -10.74 7.20 -2.67
CA LYS A 2 -9.38 6.76 -2.27
C LYS A 2 -8.98 5.41 -2.91
N MET A 3 -9.90 4.44 -2.94
CA MET A 3 -9.67 3.13 -3.57
C MET A 3 -9.42 3.21 -5.09
N SER A 4 -10.17 4.04 -5.82
CA SER A 4 -10.01 4.17 -7.27
C SER A 4 -8.67 4.81 -7.63
N GLY A 5 -8.21 5.79 -6.84
CA GLY A 5 -6.89 6.39 -7.01
C GLY A 5 -5.75 5.41 -6.73
N SER A 6 -5.87 4.60 -5.67
CA SER A 6 -4.88 3.57 -5.35
C SER A 6 -4.83 2.43 -6.38
N LEU A 7 -5.98 2.08 -6.99
CA LEU A 7 -6.04 1.11 -8.08
C LEU A 7 -5.34 1.61 -9.34
N LEU A 8 -5.58 2.87 -9.71
CA LEU A 8 -4.90 3.51 -10.85
C LEU A 8 -3.39 3.62 -10.61
N ALA A 9 -2.98 4.07 -9.42
CA ALA A 9 -1.57 4.15 -9.05
C ALA A 9 -0.90 2.77 -9.08
N TYR A 10 -1.58 1.74 -8.58
CA TYR A 10 -1.09 0.37 -8.61
C TYR A 10 -0.94 -0.15 -10.04
N GLY A 11 -1.92 0.08 -10.92
CA GLY A 11 -1.86 -0.32 -12.32
C GLY A 11 -0.73 0.39 -13.09
N ILE A 12 -0.60 1.71 -12.90
CA ILE A 12 0.47 2.50 -13.52
C ILE A 12 1.84 2.05 -13.01
N GLY A 13 1.98 1.82 -11.70
CA GLY A 13 3.25 1.40 -11.11
C GLY A 13 3.70 0.01 -11.60
N ARG A 14 2.75 -0.92 -11.76
CA ARG A 14 3.02 -2.26 -12.31
C ARG A 14 3.47 -2.22 -13.77
N ILE A 15 2.87 -1.37 -14.60
CA ILE A 15 3.15 -1.35 -16.04
C ILE A 15 4.38 -0.50 -16.38
N PHE A 16 4.56 0.65 -15.71
CA PHE A 16 5.59 1.64 -16.08
C PHE A 16 6.77 1.74 -15.11
N LEU A 17 6.57 1.47 -13.82
CA LEU A 17 7.65 1.64 -12.82
C LEU A 17 8.38 0.35 -12.50
N GLU A 18 7.78 -0.82 -12.71
CA GLU A 18 8.41 -2.12 -12.39
C GLU A 18 9.78 -2.24 -13.05
N GLU A 19 9.84 -2.08 -14.36
CA GLU A 19 11.06 -2.24 -15.14
C GLU A 19 12.14 -1.20 -14.78
N TYR A 20 11.74 0.06 -14.56
CA TYR A 20 12.67 1.14 -14.21
C TYR A 20 13.26 0.96 -12.80
N VAL A 21 12.43 0.58 -11.84
CA VAL A 21 12.82 0.45 -10.42
C VAL A 21 13.65 -0.81 -10.21
N VAL A 22 13.26 -1.93 -10.82
CA VAL A 22 14.05 -3.17 -10.79
C VAL A 22 15.43 -2.91 -11.41
N SER A 23 15.50 -2.31 -12.61
CA SER A 23 16.78 -1.97 -13.25
C SER A 23 17.64 -0.97 -12.46
N SER A 24 17.00 -0.04 -11.74
CA SER A 24 17.73 0.98 -10.96
C SER A 24 18.20 0.50 -9.59
N LEU A 25 17.53 -0.49 -8.98
CA LEU A 25 17.76 -0.95 -7.61
C LEU A 25 18.35 -2.35 -7.51
N GLU A 26 18.20 -3.21 -8.53
CA GLU A 26 18.89 -4.50 -8.58
C GLU A 26 20.40 -4.30 -8.44
N GLY A 27 20.97 -5.02 -7.47
CA GLY A 27 22.42 -5.01 -7.22
C GLY A 27 22.96 -3.76 -6.52
N LYS A 28 22.16 -2.72 -6.29
CA LYS A 28 22.62 -1.47 -5.63
C LYS A 28 22.12 -1.27 -4.20
N ASN A 29 21.05 -1.97 -3.80
CA ASN A 29 20.43 -1.74 -2.50
C ASN A 29 20.01 -3.05 -1.82
N GLU A 30 20.75 -3.46 -0.79
CA GLU A 30 20.45 -4.65 0.02
C GLU A 30 19.07 -4.60 0.68
N VAL A 31 18.59 -3.39 1.01
CA VAL A 31 17.27 -3.19 1.61
C VAL A 31 16.15 -3.61 0.67
N PHE A 32 16.32 -3.41 -0.65
CA PHE A 32 15.32 -3.81 -1.63
C PHE A 32 15.16 -5.34 -1.69
N GLY A 33 16.28 -6.07 -1.70
CA GLY A 33 16.26 -7.54 -1.66
C GLY A 33 15.68 -8.12 -0.36
N LEU A 34 15.93 -7.46 0.79
CA LEU A 34 15.29 -7.84 2.06
C LEU A 34 13.78 -7.63 2.02
N VAL A 35 13.31 -6.51 1.44
CA VAL A 35 11.88 -6.23 1.29
C VAL A 35 11.24 -7.23 0.35
N GLU A 36 11.84 -7.55 -0.80
CA GLU A 36 11.35 -8.60 -1.69
C GLU A 36 11.21 -9.95 -0.98
N THR A 37 12.24 -10.35 -0.23
CA THR A 37 12.22 -11.61 0.52
C THR A 37 11.10 -11.64 1.57
N ALA A 38 10.95 -10.53 2.32
CA ALA A 38 9.89 -10.40 3.33
C ALA A 38 8.48 -10.41 2.70
N VAL A 39 8.33 -9.80 1.54
CA VAL A 39 7.07 -9.77 0.79
C VAL A 39 6.75 -11.13 0.18
N ALA A 40 7.75 -11.85 -0.34
CA ALA A 40 7.59 -13.20 -0.86
C ALA A 40 7.13 -14.19 0.22
N GLN A 41 7.64 -14.07 1.45
CA GLN A 41 7.24 -14.95 2.56
C GLN A 41 5.85 -14.62 3.12
N LYS A 42 5.52 -13.33 3.29
CA LYS A 42 4.27 -12.90 3.96
C LYS A 42 3.66 -11.66 3.27
N PRO A 43 3.13 -11.79 2.05
CA PRO A 43 2.75 -10.65 1.20
C PRO A 43 1.67 -9.77 1.84
N TYR A 44 0.66 -10.38 2.49
CA TYR A 44 -0.40 -9.63 3.17
C TYR A 44 0.11 -8.86 4.39
N ARG A 45 0.87 -9.52 5.27
CA ARG A 45 1.37 -8.89 6.50
C ARG A 45 2.30 -7.73 6.19
N THR A 46 3.20 -7.90 5.22
CA THR A 46 4.10 -6.84 4.79
C THR A 46 3.33 -5.69 4.14
N SER A 47 2.30 -5.98 3.34
CA SER A 47 1.42 -4.97 2.75
C SER A 47 0.62 -4.15 3.78
N VAL A 48 0.25 -4.75 4.91
CA VAL A 48 -0.40 -4.04 6.03
C VAL A 48 0.62 -3.18 6.78
N LEU A 49 1.82 -3.72 7.05
CA LEU A 49 2.89 -2.96 7.71
C LEU A 49 3.28 -1.72 6.91
N VAL A 50 3.50 -1.84 5.59
CA VAL A 50 3.80 -0.71 4.70
C VAL A 50 2.74 0.39 4.78
N ARG A 51 1.47 0.02 4.95
CA ARG A 51 0.37 0.98 5.09
C ARG A 51 0.38 1.73 6.41
N LEU A 52 0.81 1.08 7.49
CA LEU A 52 0.93 1.68 8.83
C LEU A 52 2.10 2.65 8.96
N PHE A 53 3.10 2.59 8.08
CA PHE A 53 4.19 3.56 8.09
C PHE A 53 3.73 4.96 7.69
N PRO A 54 4.36 6.03 8.21
CA PRO A 54 4.03 7.42 7.89
C PRO A 54 4.62 7.87 6.54
N PHE A 55 4.56 7.01 5.52
CA PHE A 55 5.00 7.37 4.17
C PHE A 55 3.88 8.04 3.36
N PRO A 56 4.23 8.85 2.34
CA PRO A 56 3.24 9.34 1.39
C PRO A 56 2.48 8.19 0.72
N GLU A 57 1.17 8.32 0.58
CA GLU A 57 0.30 7.27 0.00
C GLU A 57 0.72 6.85 -1.41
N LEU A 58 1.24 7.79 -2.20
CA LEU A 58 1.78 7.50 -3.53
C LEU A 58 2.95 6.50 -3.46
N VAL A 59 3.88 6.71 -2.52
CA VAL A 59 5.06 5.85 -2.33
C VAL A 59 4.64 4.46 -1.86
N LYS A 60 3.63 4.36 -0.98
CA LYS A 60 3.09 3.07 -0.54
C LYS A 60 2.43 2.30 -1.68
N ASN A 61 1.61 2.99 -2.49
CA ASN A 61 0.86 2.37 -3.58
C ASN A 61 1.78 1.94 -4.72
N LEU A 62 2.71 2.81 -5.12
CA LEU A 62 3.71 2.49 -6.13
C LEU A 62 4.64 1.42 -5.59
N GLY A 63 5.25 1.58 -4.41
CA GLY A 63 6.16 0.61 -3.81
C GLY A 63 5.59 -0.80 -3.69
N LEU A 64 4.31 -0.95 -3.32
CA LEU A 64 3.64 -2.25 -3.29
C LEU A 64 3.29 -2.78 -4.68
N SER A 65 3.11 -1.92 -5.69
CA SER A 65 2.85 -2.36 -7.07
C SER A 65 4.08 -2.95 -7.74
N ILE A 66 5.28 -2.50 -7.36
CA ILE A 66 6.56 -2.94 -7.93
C ILE A 66 7.00 -4.30 -7.38
N LEU A 67 6.41 -4.73 -6.25
CA LEU A 67 6.75 -5.98 -5.59
C LEU A 67 5.95 -7.13 -6.22
N PRO A 68 6.60 -8.06 -6.96
CA PRO A 68 5.91 -9.08 -7.75
C PRO A 68 4.90 -9.95 -6.97
N PRO A 69 5.19 -10.37 -5.72
CA PRO A 69 4.29 -11.24 -4.94
C PRO A 69 3.04 -10.53 -4.40
N VAL A 70 2.99 -9.20 -4.43
CA VAL A 70 1.80 -8.46 -4.03
C VAL A 70 0.83 -8.53 -5.20
N GLN A 71 -0.21 -9.36 -5.06
CA GLN A 71 -1.30 -9.42 -6.02
C GLN A 71 -2.35 -8.35 -5.71
N LEU A 72 -3.16 -7.99 -6.70
CA LEU A 72 -4.24 -7.00 -6.56
C LEU A 72 -5.17 -7.31 -5.38
N GLY A 73 -5.50 -8.59 -5.18
CA GLY A 73 -6.35 -9.03 -4.06
C GLY A 73 -5.69 -8.76 -2.69
N VAL A 74 -4.39 -9.03 -2.56
CA VAL A 74 -3.63 -8.76 -1.33
C VAL A 74 -3.54 -7.26 -1.07
N PHE A 75 -3.31 -6.47 -2.12
CA PHE A 75 -3.30 -5.02 -2.05
C PHE A 75 -4.65 -4.46 -1.60
N LEU A 76 -5.75 -4.93 -2.17
CA LEU A 76 -7.11 -4.51 -1.79
C LEU A 76 -7.45 -4.92 -0.36
N ALA A 77 -7.16 -6.16 0.03
CA ALA A 77 -7.40 -6.65 1.38
C ALA A 77 -6.63 -5.82 2.42
N ALA A 78 -5.34 -5.57 2.21
CA ALA A 78 -4.54 -4.76 3.13
C ALA A 78 -4.98 -3.29 3.16
N THR A 79 -5.43 -2.73 2.02
CA THR A 79 -6.03 -1.38 1.97
C THR A 79 -7.30 -1.32 2.79
N PHE A 80 -8.16 -2.33 2.64
CA PHE A 80 -9.42 -2.41 3.36
C PHE A 80 -9.18 -2.52 4.86
N THR A 81 -8.30 -3.42 5.30
CA THR A 81 -7.96 -3.61 6.73
C THR A 81 -7.44 -2.32 7.38
N HIS A 82 -6.73 -1.47 6.66
CA HIS A 82 -6.28 -0.17 7.17
C HIS A 82 -7.37 0.92 7.10
N THR A 83 -8.05 1.01 5.97
CA THR A 83 -8.96 2.14 5.67
C THR A 83 -10.30 1.98 6.38
N PHE A 84 -10.77 0.74 6.57
CA PHE A 84 -12.06 0.46 7.18
C PHE A 84 -12.14 0.89 8.65
N PRO A 85 -11.20 0.53 9.55
CA PRO A 85 -11.20 1.03 10.92
C PRO A 85 -11.11 2.55 11.00
N PHE A 86 -10.27 3.16 10.16
CA PHE A 86 -10.13 4.61 10.10
C PHE A 86 -11.44 5.29 9.68
N THR A 87 -12.14 4.72 8.70
CA THR A 87 -13.43 5.23 8.21
C THR A 87 -14.51 5.12 9.29
N LEU A 88 -14.58 3.99 10.02
CA LEU A 88 -15.50 3.84 11.15
C LEU A 88 -15.22 4.86 12.24
N LEU A 89 -13.96 5.01 12.65
CA LEU A 89 -13.55 5.96 13.68
C LEU A 89 -13.93 7.40 13.28
N TRP A 90 -13.62 7.79 12.05
CA TRP A 90 -13.89 9.15 11.57
C TRP A 90 -15.39 9.44 11.42
N THR A 91 -16.16 8.42 11.00
CA THR A 91 -17.62 8.52 10.91
C THR A 91 -18.24 8.70 12.29
N TYR A 92 -17.77 7.93 13.29
CA TYR A 92 -18.26 8.03 14.66
C TYR A 92 -17.93 9.40 15.28
N LEU A 93 -16.68 9.86 15.15
CA LEU A 93 -16.28 11.21 15.61
C LEU A 93 -17.11 12.32 14.95
N GLY A 94 -17.43 12.17 13.67
CA GLY A 94 -18.31 13.10 12.95
C GLY A 94 -19.73 13.13 13.53
N CYS A 95 -20.32 11.95 13.80
CA CYS A 95 -21.64 11.86 14.41
C CYS A 95 -21.67 12.45 15.83
N ASP A 96 -20.64 12.17 16.63
CA ASP A 96 -20.50 12.70 17.99
C ASP A 96 -20.39 14.23 18.01
N THR A 97 -19.57 14.78 17.11
CA THR A 97 -19.42 16.25 16.96
C THR A 97 -20.74 16.93 16.63
N VAL A 98 -21.57 16.32 15.77
CA VAL A 98 -22.88 16.86 15.40
C VAL A 98 -23.91 16.70 16.52
N ALA A 99 -23.84 15.62 17.31
CA ALA A 99 -24.74 15.38 18.43
C ALA A 99 -24.49 16.34 19.63
N HIS A 100 -23.29 16.91 19.72
CA HIS A 100 -22.85 17.82 20.78
C HIS A 100 -22.73 19.30 20.34
N MET A 101 -23.17 19.65 19.13
CA MET A 101 -23.38 21.04 18.65
C MET A 101 -24.82 21.50 18.87
#